data_AF-A0A7S1M855-F1
#
_entry.id   AF-A0A7S1M855-F1
#
_cell.length_a   1.000
_cell.length_b   1.000
_cell.length_c   1.000
_cell.angle_alpha   90.00
_cell.angle_beta   90.00
_cell.angle_gamma   90.00
#
_symmetry.space_group_name_H-M   'P 1'
#
loop_
_entity.id
_entity.type
_entity.pdbx_description
1 polymer ?
#
loop_
_entity_poly.entity_id
_entity_poly.type
_entity_poly.pdbx_seq_one_letter_code
_entity_poly.pdbx_strand_id
1 'polypeptide(L)'
;AREKEAKRQTLLEIVEYVNNTRNCVNETLVAAVVSMVGANIFRAVQTRNKDPLAFSDPEDDEPSLERAWPHLQIVYEFFLRFVVSNDVDPKIAKRFVDQ
;
A
#
# COMPACT_ATOMS: atom_id res chain seq x y z
N ALA A 1 -8.26 -6.51 -17.71
CA ALA A 1 -6.83 -6.83 -17.83
C ALA A 1 -6.00 -5.59 -18.17
N ARG A 2 -6.33 -4.87 -19.25
CA ARG A 2 -5.64 -3.64 -19.67
C ARG A 2 -5.53 -2.57 -18.57
N GLU A 3 -6.64 -2.24 -17.91
CA GLU A 3 -6.65 -1.23 -16.83
C GLU A 3 -5.82 -1.64 -15.61
N LYS A 4 -5.83 -2.93 -15.26
CA LYS A 4 -5.01 -3.48 -14.18
C LYS A 4 -3.53 -3.36 -14.51
N GLU A 5 -3.15 -3.64 -15.75
CA GLU A 5 -1.76 -3.49 -16.18
C GLU A 5 -1.35 -2.01 -16.24
N ALA A 6 -2.22 -1.13 -16.73
CA ALA A 6 -1.97 0.31 -16.71
C ALA A 6 -1.74 0.82 -15.28
N LYS A 7 -2.60 0.43 -14.31
CA LYS A 7 -2.39 0.75 -12.90
C LYS A 7 -1.06 0.23 -12.36
N ARG A 8 -0.70 -1.02 -12.71
CA ARG A 8 0.58 -1.63 -12.29
C ARG A 8 1.76 -0.81 -12.81
N GLN A 9 1.73 -0.42 -14.08
CA GLN A 9 2.77 0.35 -14.72
C GLN A 9 2.90 1.75 -14.09
N THR A 10 1.78 2.45 -13.88
CA THR A 10 1.79 3.76 -13.21
C THR A 10 2.34 3.69 -11.79
N LEU A 11 2.02 2.65 -11.01
CA LEU A 11 2.59 2.48 -9.67
C LEU A 11 4.11 2.29 -9.71
N LEU A 12 4.63 1.55 -10.70
CA LEU A 12 6.07 1.38 -10.89
C LEU A 12 6.76 2.69 -11.29
N GLU A 13 6.14 3.47 -12.17
CA GLU A 13 6.66 4.79 -12.57
C GLU A 13 6.74 5.75 -11.37
N ILE A 14 5.75 5.73 -10.47
CA ILE A 14 5.79 6.53 -9.23
C ILE A 14 6.94 6.09 -8.32
N VAL A 15 7.15 4.78 -8.17
CA VAL A 15 8.28 4.24 -7.38
C VAL A 15 9.61 4.70 -7.96
N GLU A 16 9.77 4.58 -9.28
CA GLU A 16 10.98 5.00 -9.98
C GLU A 16 11.22 6.50 -9.83
N TYR A 17 10.17 7.32 -10.00
CA TYR A 17 10.24 8.76 -9.87
C TYR A 17 10.73 9.19 -8.48
N VAL A 18 10.17 8.63 -7.42
CA VAL A 18 10.55 8.98 -6.04
C VAL A 18 11.98 8.49 -5.72
N ASN A 19 12.39 7.33 -6.22
CA ASN A 19 13.73 6.80 -5.99
C ASN A 19 14.82 7.59 -6.73
N ASN A 20 14.53 8.10 -7.93
CA ASN A 20 15.50 8.77 -8.77
C ASN A 20 15.56 10.29 -8.55
N THR A 21 14.51 10.88 -7.96
CA THR A 21 14.43 12.34 -7.76
C THR A 21 14.79 12.72 -6.33
N ARG A 22 16.03 13.16 -6.11
CA ARG A 22 16.49 13.67 -4.80
C ARG A 22 15.82 15.00 -4.45
N ASN A 23 15.57 15.24 -3.17
CA ASN A 23 15.01 16.49 -2.63
C ASN A 23 13.63 16.89 -3.24
N CYS A 24 12.88 15.96 -3.82
CA CYS A 24 11.54 16.25 -4.34
C CYS A 24 10.44 16.21 -3.28
N VAL A 25 10.77 15.71 -2.08
CA VAL A 25 9.81 15.52 -1.00
C VAL A 25 9.43 16.86 -0.40
N ASN A 26 8.20 17.29 -0.68
CA ASN A 26 7.57 18.46 -0.08
C ASN A 26 6.22 18.06 0.53
N GLU A 27 5.61 18.96 1.30
CA GLU A 27 4.34 18.71 2.00
C GLU A 27 3.22 18.23 1.07
N THR A 28 3.12 18.81 -0.14
CA THR A 28 2.16 18.39 -1.17
C THR A 28 2.38 16.95 -1.63
N LEU A 29 3.64 16.56 -1.84
CA LEU A 29 3.98 15.19 -2.24
C LEU A 29 3.67 14.20 -1.12
N VAL A 30 4.00 14.53 0.13
CA VAL A 30 3.68 13.67 1.29
C VAL A 30 2.17 13.44 1.37
N ALA A 31 1.36 14.49 1.23
CA ALA A 31 -0.10 14.38 1.23
C ALA A 31 -0.62 13.46 0.11
N ALA A 32 -0.11 13.62 -1.11
CA ALA A 32 -0.49 12.80 -2.26
C ALA A 32 -0.10 11.33 -2.08
N VAL A 33 1.10 11.08 -1.53
CA VAL A 33 1.60 9.73 -1.21
C VAL A 33 0.71 9.06 -0.18
N VAL A 34 0.42 9.72 0.94
CA VAL A 34 -0.42 9.15 2.01
C VAL A 34 -1.83 8.86 1.48
N SER A 35 -2.41 9.77 0.69
CA SER A 35 -3.71 9.56 0.06
C SER A 35 -3.72 8.35 -0.90
N MET A 36 -2.70 8.22 -1.76
CA MET A 36 -2.55 7.09 -2.68
C MET A 36 -2.39 5.77 -1.93
N VAL A 37 -1.55 5.74 -0.90
CA VAL A 37 -1.32 4.55 -0.07
C VAL A 37 -2.61 4.16 0.66
N GLY A 38 -3.28 5.11 1.30
CA GLY A 38 -4.54 4.88 2.01
C GLY A 38 -5.64 4.34 1.10
N ALA A 39 -5.80 4.91 -0.10
CA ALA A 39 -6.79 4.45 -1.08
C ALA A 39 -6.55 3.02 -1.61
N ASN A 40 -5.33 2.48 -1.49
CA ASN A 40 -5.00 1.12 -1.93
C ASN A 40 -4.99 0.12 -0.77
N ILE A 41 -4.50 0.52 0.41
CA ILE A 41 -4.30 -0.38 1.56
C ILE A 41 -5.55 -0.49 2.42
N PHE A 42 -6.21 0.64 2.73
CA PHE A 42 -7.37 0.65 3.61
C PHE A 42 -8.58 0.05 2.89
N ARG A 43 -8.84 -1.22 3.20
CA ARG A 43 -10.00 -1.96 2.73
C ARG A 43 -10.54 -2.84 3.83
N ALA A 44 -11.85 -3.08 3.80
CA ALA A 44 -12.43 -4.14 4.62
C ALA A 44 -11.81 -5.48 4.20
N VAL A 45 -11.21 -6.19 5.15
CA VAL A 45 -10.82 -7.58 4.92
C VAL A 45 -12.10 -8.36 4.72
N GLN A 46 -12.15 -9.19 3.67
CA GLN A 46 -13.28 -10.08 3.46
C GLN A 46 -13.44 -10.93 4.71
N THR A 47 -14.58 -10.79 5.40
CA THR A 47 -14.92 -11.68 6.49
C THR A 47 -14.97 -13.07 5.88
N ARG A 48 -14.04 -13.96 6.24
CA ARG A 48 -14.24 -15.38 5.93
C ARG A 48 -15.59 -15.71 6.57
N ASN A 49 -16.57 -16.10 5.76
CA ASN A 49 -17.86 -16.62 6.25
C ASN A 49 -17.56 -17.95 6.96
N LYS A 50 -16.88 -17.89 8.09
CA LYS A 50 -16.75 -19.00 9.02
C LYS A 50 -18.10 -19.04 9.71
N ASP A 51 -18.83 -20.10 9.45
CA ASP A 51 -20.00 -20.44 10.25
C ASP A 51 -19.55 -20.38 11.73
N PRO A 52 -20.14 -19.52 12.58
CA PRO A 52 -19.70 -19.36 13.96
C PRO A 52 -19.79 -20.65 14.78
N LEU A 53 -20.49 -21.68 14.27
CA LEU A 53 -20.59 -23.02 14.86
C LEU A 53 -19.61 -24.04 14.26
N ALA A 54 -18.91 -23.71 13.16
CA ALA A 54 -17.91 -24.59 12.58
C ALA A 54 -16.61 -24.50 13.40
N PHE A 55 -16.24 -25.61 14.05
CA PHE A 55 -14.89 -25.85 14.53
C PHE A 55 -13.95 -25.99 13.33
N SER A 56 -13.60 -24.88 12.70
CA SER A 56 -12.55 -24.84 11.68
C SER A 56 -11.20 -24.91 12.40
N ASP A 57 -10.49 -26.03 12.22
CA ASP A 57 -9.08 -26.14 12.59
C ASP A 57 -8.28 -25.05 11.85
N PRO A 58 -7.53 -24.18 12.56
CA PRO A 58 -6.69 -23.17 11.92
C PRO A 58 -5.67 -23.74 10.92
N GLU A 59 -5.32 -25.03 11.02
CA GLU A 59 -4.38 -25.69 10.10
C GLU A 59 -5.02 -26.14 8.77
N ASP A 60 -6.34 -26.33 8.71
CA ASP A 60 -7.09 -26.72 7.49
C ASP A 60 -7.57 -25.51 6.66
N ASP A 61 -7.33 -24.29 7.15
CA ASP A 61 -7.68 -23.05 6.45
C ASP A 61 -6.77 -22.87 5.22
N GLU A 62 -7.26 -23.27 4.03
CA GLU A 62 -6.55 -23.07 2.77
C GLU A 62 -6.13 -21.58 2.59
N PRO A 63 -4.86 -21.29 2.27
CA PRO A 63 -4.37 -19.91 2.18
C PRO A 63 -5.07 -19.17 1.04
N SER A 64 -5.94 -18.23 1.40
CA SER A 64 -6.61 -17.35 0.44
C SER A 64 -5.61 -16.40 -0.21
N LEU A 65 -5.36 -16.56 -1.51
CA LEU A 65 -4.52 -15.65 -2.30
C LEU A 65 -5.30 -14.36 -2.64
N GLU A 66 -4.75 -13.21 -2.23
CA GLU A 66 -5.32 -11.90 -2.54
C GLU A 66 -5.16 -11.58 -4.03
N ARG A 67 -6.27 -11.43 -4.77
CA ARG A 67 -6.25 -11.18 -6.22
C ARG A 67 -5.61 -9.84 -6.58
N ALA A 68 -5.61 -8.87 -5.65
CA ALA A 68 -4.98 -7.57 -5.82
C ALA A 68 -3.49 -7.55 -5.45
N TRP A 69 -2.92 -8.68 -5.03
CA TRP A 69 -1.53 -8.77 -4.56
C TRP A 69 -0.48 -8.15 -5.50
N PRO A 70 -0.54 -8.33 -6.85
CA PRO A 70 0.43 -7.72 -7.75
C PRO A 70 0.48 -6.19 -7.68
N HIS A 71 -0.61 -5.52 -7.29
CA HIS A 71 -0.64 -4.07 -7.08
C HIS A 71 -0.30 -3.72 -5.63
N LEU A 72 -0.84 -4.47 -4.66
CA LEU A 72 -0.63 -4.22 -3.24
C LEU A 72 0.84 -4.37 -2.86
N GLN A 73 1.53 -5.37 -3.40
CA GLN A 73 2.95 -5.56 -3.18
C GLN A 73 3.73 -4.28 -3.54
N ILE A 74 3.44 -3.66 -4.68
CA ILE A 74 4.11 -2.43 -5.14
C ILE A 74 3.83 -1.27 -4.17
N VAL A 75 2.57 -1.12 -3.73
CA VAL A 75 2.19 -0.04 -2.80
C VAL A 75 2.86 -0.22 -1.43
N TYR A 76 2.94 -1.44 -0.91
CA TYR A 76 3.64 -1.73 0.34
C TYR A 76 5.14 -1.46 0.23
N GLU A 77 5.75 -1.94 -0.85
CA GLU A 77 7.18 -1.77 -1.09
C GLU A 77 7.54 -0.29 -1.28
N PHE A 78 6.69 0.45 -1.99
CA PHE A 78 6.77 1.90 -2.14
C PHE A 78 6.70 2.61 -0.79
N PHE A 79 5.67 2.32 0.02
CA PHE A 79 5.45 2.99 1.28
C PHE A 79 6.58 2.70 2.28
N LEU A 80 7.06 1.46 2.33
CA LEU A 80 8.21 1.09 3.15
C LEU A 80 9.44 1.93 2.77
N ARG A 81 9.78 2.01 1.48
CA ARG A 81 10.91 2.82 1.00
C ARG A 81 10.74 4.30 1.31
N PHE A 82 9.52 4.82 1.14
CA PHE A 82 9.20 6.20 1.45
C PHE A 82 9.43 6.52 2.93
N VAL A 83 8.94 5.66 3.85
CA VAL A 83 9.06 5.88 5.30
C VAL A 83 10.51 5.77 5.79
N VAL A 84 11.34 4.89 5.21
CA VAL A 84 12.76 4.76 5.59
C VAL A 84 13.68 5.74 4.86
N SER A 85 13.16 6.53 3.93
CA SER A 85 13.96 7.51 3.18
C SER A 85 14.39 8.67 4.06
N ASN A 86 15.67 9.04 3.98
CA ASN A 86 16.20 10.22 4.67
C ASN A 86 15.65 11.55 4.11
N ASP A 87 15.02 11.52 2.93
CA ASP A 87 14.43 12.70 2.30
C ASP A 87 13.08 13.08 2.92
N VAL A 88 12.46 12.20 3.71
CA VAL A 88 11.15 12.45 4.34
C VAL A 88 11.34 13.03 5.74
N ASP A 89 10.96 14.31 5.92
CA ASP A 89 10.96 14.93 7.26
C ASP A 89 9.85 14.33 8.14
N PRO A 90 10.19 13.68 9.27
CA PRO A 90 9.21 13.10 10.19
C PRO A 90 8.21 14.12 10.74
N LYS A 91 8.61 15.40 10.86
CA LYS A 91 7.73 16.49 11.33
C LYS A 91 6.62 16.79 10.35
N ILE A 92 6.90 16.67 9.05
CA ILE A 92 5.91 16.83 7.99
C ILE A 92 5.04 15.57 7.93
N ALA A 93 5.65 14.39 7.89
CA ALA A 93 4.94 13.11 7.78
C ALA A 93 3.91 12.90 8.91
N LYS A 94 4.26 13.26 10.16
CA LYS A 94 3.37 13.13 11.32
C LYS A 94 2.05 13.93 11.21
N ARG A 95 2.00 14.95 10.36
CA ARG A 95 0.76 15.73 10.12
C ARG A 95 -0.26 14.97 9.28
N PHE A 96 0.18 13.98 8.51
CA PHE A 96 -0.65 13.22 7.58
C PHE A 96 -0.92 11.78 8.03
N VAL A 97 -0.16 11.29 9.00
CA VAL A 97 -0.35 9.96 9.60
C VAL A 97 -0.88 10.16 11.02
N ASP A 98 -2.19 10.11 11.15
CA ASP A 98 -2.93 10.22 12.41
C ASP A 98 -3.41 8.85 12.94
N GLN A 99 -4.06 8.87 14.11
CA GLN A 99 -4.55 7.70 14.84
C GLN A 99 -6.05 7.50 14.62
#